data_AF-A0A5J4KND1-F1
#
_entry.id   AF-A0A5J4KND1-F1
#
_cell.length_a   1.000
_cell.length_b   1.000
_cell.length_c   1.000
_cell.angle_alpha   90.00
_cell.angle_beta   90.00
_cell.angle_gamma   90.00
#
_symmetry.space_group_name_H-M   'P 1'
#
loop_
_entity.id
_entity.type
_entity.pdbx_description
1 polymer ?
#
loop_
_entity_poly.entity_id
_entity_poly.type
_entity_poly.pdbx_seq_one_letter_code
_entity_poly.pdbx_strand_id
1 'polypeptide(L)'
;MRLIRQSDGSYMPQLTTIWEVEELAARPDAWVPICRVGKVEAIGEIHSETLKIRLYPESQIRNREIVALASGAATSTENNTESDLRRELSLQAENSP
;
A
#
# COMPACT_ATOMS: atom_id res chain seq x y z
N MET A 1 4.81 3.31 -13.07
CA MET A 1 5.32 4.57 -12.48
C MET A 1 6.84 4.55 -12.52
N ARG A 2 7.51 5.70 -12.62
CA ARG A 2 8.97 5.79 -12.51
C ARG A 2 9.36 6.58 -11.27
N LEU A 3 10.29 6.06 -10.46
CA LEU A 3 10.87 6.79 -9.34
C LEU A 3 12.21 7.39 -9.75
N ILE A 4 12.40 8.67 -9.45
CA ILE A 4 13.61 9.42 -9.78
C ILE A 4 14.22 9.92 -8.47
N ARG A 5 15.42 9.44 -8.14
CA ARG A 5 16.17 9.89 -6.96
C ARG A 5 16.64 11.33 -7.16
N GLN A 6 16.33 12.19 -6.19
CA GLN A 6 16.75 13.59 -6.14
C GLN A 6 18.11 13.72 -5.43
N SER A 7 18.73 14.89 -5.55
CA SER A 7 20.04 15.18 -4.94
C SER A 7 20.02 15.14 -3.40
N ASP A 8 18.87 15.40 -2.79
CA ASP A 8 18.65 15.33 -1.33
C ASP A 8 18.35 13.91 -0.83
N GLY A 9 18.33 12.92 -1.72
CA GLY A 9 18.03 11.53 -1.42
C GLY A 9 16.53 11.19 -1.42
N SER A 10 15.64 12.17 -1.59
CA SER A 10 14.21 11.92 -1.78
C SER A 10 13.91 11.30 -3.15
N TYR A 11 12.68 10.84 -3.34
CA TYR A 11 12.21 10.29 -4.61
C TYR A 11 11.05 11.09 -5.14
N MET A 12 11.15 11.48 -6.41
CA MET A 12 10.07 12.09 -7.15
C MET A 12 9.38 11.01 -8.00
N PRO A 13 8.09 10.72 -7.78
CA PRO A 13 7.35 9.83 -8.63
C PRO A 13 6.94 10.56 -9.92
N GLN A 14 7.20 9.90 -11.05
CA GLN A 14 6.65 10.24 -12.34
C GLN A 14 5.55 9.23 -12.67
N LEU A 15 4.29 9.65 -12.50
CA LEU A 15 3.13 8.89 -12.94
C LEU A 15 3.12 8.85 -14.47
N THR A 16 2.98 7.65 -15.01
CA THR A 16 3.15 7.36 -16.44
C THR A 16 1.88 6.83 -17.09
N THR A 17 0.88 6.45 -16.29
CA THR A 17 -0.38 5.88 -16.77
C THR A 17 -1.57 6.49 -16.03
N ILE A 18 -2.74 6.55 -16.69
CA ILE A 18 -3.98 7.06 -16.10
C ILE A 18 -4.39 6.20 -14.90
N TRP A 19 -4.26 4.87 -15.03
CA TRP A 19 -4.58 3.93 -13.96
C TRP A 19 -3.83 4.24 -12.64
N GLU A 20 -2.57 4.68 -12.70
CA GLU A 20 -1.83 5.06 -11.49
C GLU A 20 -2.47 6.27 -10.77
N VAL A 21 -2.99 7.23 -11.54
CA VAL A 21 -3.66 8.41 -10.98
C VAL A 21 -4.99 7.99 -10.35
N GLU A 22 -5.76 7.16 -11.05
CA GLU A 22 -7.05 6.66 -10.58
C GLU A 22 -6.91 5.83 -9.30
N GLU A 23 -5.91 4.94 -9.25
CA GLU A 23 -5.68 4.06 -8.11
C GLU A 23 -5.27 4.85 -6.86
N LEU A 24 -4.43 5.89 -7.00
CA LEU A 24 -4.09 6.77 -5.89
C LEU A 24 -5.28 7.63 -5.46
N ALA A 25 -6.04 8.18 -6.41
CA ALA A 25 -7.23 8.97 -6.13
C ALA A 25 -8.34 8.17 -5.43
N ALA A 26 -8.44 6.86 -5.69
CA ALA A 26 -9.38 5.96 -5.03
C ALA A 26 -9.04 5.68 -3.56
N ARG A 27 -7.84 6.07 -3.09
CA ARG A 27 -7.32 5.79 -1.74
C ARG A 27 -6.88 7.08 -1.05
N PRO A 28 -7.81 7.98 -0.69
CA PRO A 28 -7.45 9.27 -0.08
C PRO A 28 -6.70 9.08 1.24
N ASP A 29 -5.75 9.98 1.52
CA ASP A 29 -4.90 9.98 2.72
C ASP A 29 -4.25 8.61 3.07
N ALA A 30 -3.85 7.83 2.06
CA ALA A 30 -3.35 6.48 2.24
C ALA A 30 -1.89 6.32 1.77
N TRP A 31 -1.15 5.44 2.45
CA TRP A 31 0.10 4.91 1.95
C TRP A 31 -0.18 3.67 1.11
N VAL A 32 0.13 3.77 -0.18
CA VAL A 32 -0.14 2.72 -1.17
C VAL A 32 1.15 1.97 -1.47
N PRO A 33 1.19 0.63 -1.35
CA PRO A 33 2.43 -0.11 -1.55
C PRO A 33 2.93 -0.02 -2.99
N ILE A 34 4.25 0.06 -3.15
CA ILE A 34 4.95 0.01 -4.44
C ILE A 34 5.81 -1.24 -4.53
N CYS A 35 5.75 -1.93 -5.67
CA CYS A 35 6.57 -3.11 -5.94
C CYS A 35 7.39 -2.93 -7.23
N ARG A 36 8.41 -3.77 -7.41
CA ARG A 36 9.11 -3.86 -8.69
C ARG A 36 8.22 -4.55 -9.72
N VAL A 37 8.31 -4.13 -10.98
CA VAL A 37 7.51 -4.74 -12.06
C VAL A 37 7.79 -6.25 -12.12
N GLY A 38 6.71 -7.05 -12.11
CA GLY A 38 6.79 -8.52 -12.12
C GLY A 38 7.14 -9.13 -10.75
N LYS A 39 7.14 -8.35 -9.67
CA LYS A 39 7.31 -8.82 -8.29
C LYS A 39 6.08 -8.49 -7.47
N VAL A 40 5.75 -9.38 -6.53
CA VAL A 40 4.63 -9.20 -5.59
C VAL A 40 5.08 -8.44 -4.35
N GLU A 41 6.35 -8.59 -3.95
CA GLU A 41 6.90 -7.98 -2.76
C GLU A 41 6.99 -6.45 -2.89
N ALA A 42 6.38 -5.76 -1.94
CA ALA A 42 6.46 -4.31 -1.82
C ALA A 42 7.85 -3.90 -1.29
N ILE A 43 8.37 -2.81 -1.84
CA ILE A 43 9.68 -2.25 -1.49
C ILE A 43 9.57 -0.91 -0.76
N GLY A 44 8.34 -0.47 -0.52
CA GLY A 44 8.01 0.83 0.04
C GLY A 44 6.57 1.20 -0.26
N GLU A 45 6.23 2.46 -0.03
CA GLU A 45 4.90 3.02 -0.27
C GLU A 45 4.99 4.44 -0.83
N ILE A 46 3.93 4.82 -1.55
CA ILE A 46 3.65 6.19 -1.99
C ILE A 46 2.42 6.72 -1.26
N HIS A 47 2.50 7.93 -0.72
CA HIS A 47 1.34 8.61 -0.17
C HIS A 47 0.45 9.10 -1.31
N SER A 48 -0.85 8.78 -1.28
CA SER A 48 -1.77 9.02 -2.40
C SER A 48 -1.92 10.49 -2.78
N GLU A 49 -2.04 11.38 -1.79
CA GLU A 49 -2.21 12.82 -2.05
C GLU A 49 -0.88 13.58 -2.18
N THR A 50 0.05 13.35 -1.25
CA THR A 50 1.30 14.11 -1.20
C THR A 50 2.39 13.56 -2.12
N LEU A 51 2.18 12.36 -2.67
CA LEU A 51 3.12 11.63 -3.52
C LEU A 51 4.49 11.39 -2.87
N LYS A 52 4.59 11.55 -1.55
CA LYS A 52 5.81 11.23 -0.79
C LYS A 52 6.08 9.75 -0.87
N ILE A 53 7.36 9.39 -1.01
CA ILE A 53 7.82 8.01 -1.07
C ILE A 53 8.54 7.66 0.22
N ARG A 54 8.22 6.50 0.79
CA ARG A 54 9.01 5.87 1.85
C ARG A 54 9.43 4.46 1.41
N LEU A 55 10.69 4.10 1.62
CA LEU A 55 11.20 2.76 1.33
C LEU A 55 11.25 1.94 2.62
N TYR A 56 11.11 0.63 2.49
CA TYR A 56 11.38 -0.28 3.60
C TYR A 56 12.89 -0.36 3.89
N PRO A 57 13.32 -0.68 5.13
CA PRO A 57 14.72 -0.53 5.58
C PRO A 57 15.78 -1.17 4.67
N GLU A 58 15.49 -2.33 4.07
CA GLU A 58 16.40 -3.06 3.18
C GLU A 58 16.19 -2.76 1.69
N SER A 59 15.21 -1.93 1.37
CA SER A 59 14.86 -1.62 0.00
C SER A 59 15.71 -0.48 -0.54
N GLN A 60 16.45 -0.78 -1.62
CA GLN A 60 17.14 0.22 -2.41
C GLN A 60 16.55 0.29 -3.82
N ILE A 61 16.45 1.50 -4.34
CA ILE A 61 16.11 1.75 -5.74
C ILE A 61 17.26 2.48 -6.42
N ARG A 62 17.45 2.17 -7.71
CA ARG A 62 18.44 2.83 -8.56
C ARG A 62 18.03 4.28 -8.81
N ASN A 63 18.96 5.12 -9.31
CA ASN A 63 18.70 6.54 -9.60
C ASN A 63 17.43 6.77 -10.43
N ARG A 64 17.10 5.83 -11.31
CA ARG A 64 15.84 5.77 -12.07
C ARG A 64 15.38 4.32 -12.13
N GLU A 65 14.24 4.03 -11.51
CA GLU A 65 13.68 2.67 -11.48
C GLU A 65 12.18 2.70 -11.80
N ILE A 66 11.73 1.70 -12.56
CA ILE A 66 10.31 1.54 -12.88
C ILE A 66 9.70 0.65 -11.80
N VAL A 67 8.63 1.14 -11.18
CA VAL A 67 7.87 0.46 -10.14
C VAL A 67 6.38 0.47 -10.50
N ALA A 68 5.61 -0.40 -9.86
CA ALA A 68 4.16 -0.45 -9.97
C ALA A 68 3.52 -0.22 -8.60
N LEU A 69 2.29 0.27 -8.59
CA LEU A 69 1.44 0.18 -7.40
C LEU A 69 1.08 -1.31 -7.22
N ALA A 70 1.25 -1.83 -6.01
CA ALA A 70 0.84 -3.20 -5.73
C ALA A 70 -0.69 -3.25 -5.65
N SER A 71 -1.32 -4.11 -6.44
CA SER A 71 -2.75 -4.38 -6.30
C SER A 71 -2.97 -5.24 -5.05
N GLY A 72 -3.11 -4.59 -3.91
CA GLY A 72 -3.60 -5.20 -2.67
C GLY A 72 -4.48 -4.18 -1.98
N ALA A 73 -5.52 -4.66 -1.28
CA ALA A 73 -6.20 -3.85 -0.28
C ALA A 73 -5.11 -3.19 0.56
N ALA A 74 -5.22 -1.88 0.79
CA ALA A 74 -4.38 -1.24 1.80
C ALA A 74 -4.52 -2.11 3.05
N THR A 75 -3.45 -2.80 3.45
CA THR A 75 -3.40 -3.42 4.77
C THR A 75 -3.27 -2.26 5.73
N SER A 76 -4.40 -1.57 5.95
CA SER A 76 -4.72 -1.02 7.24
C SER A 76 -4.44 -2.16 8.20
N THR A 77 -3.46 -1.97 9.08
CA THR A 77 -3.29 -2.81 10.25
C THR A 77 -4.54 -2.63 11.11
N GLU A 78 -5.66 -3.25 10.73
CA GLU A 78 -6.83 -3.45 11.58
C GLU A 78 -6.52 -4.64 12.47
N ASN A 79 -5.67 -4.40 13.47
CA ASN A 79 -5.67 -5.21 14.68
C ASN A 79 -6.98 -4.91 15.42
N ASN A 80 -8.13 -5.46 14.98
CA ASN A 80 -9.35 -5.62 15.78
C ASN A 80 -10.51 -6.19 14.94
N THR A 81 -10.54 -7.51 14.70
CA THR A 81 -11.83 -8.21 14.49
C THR A 81 -11.79 -9.72 14.70
N GLU A 82 -10.89 -10.27 15.53
CA GLU A 82 -11.05 -11.68 15.97
C GLU A 82 -11.96 -11.80 17.22
N SER A 83 -12.26 -10.68 17.88
CA SER A 83 -13.08 -10.65 19.10
C SER A 83 -14.59 -10.60 18.83
N ASP A 84 -15.03 -10.14 17.67
CA ASP A 84 -16.46 -9.99 17.37
C ASP A 84 -17.09 -11.29 16.83
N LEU A 85 -16.35 -12.09 16.06
CA LEU A 85 -16.84 -13.41 15.60
C LEU A 85 -17.06 -14.40 16.75
N ARG A 86 -16.33 -14.26 17.87
CA ARG A 86 -16.50 -15.15 19.04
C ARG A 86 -17.72 -14.81 19.89
N ARG A 87 -18.25 -13.59 19.83
CA ARG A 87 -19.47 -13.22 20.58
C ARG A 87 -20.74 -13.72 19.90
N GLU A 88 -20.80 -13.71 18.57
CA GLU A 88 -21.98 -14.21 17.84
C GLU A 88 -22.14 -15.73 17.93
N LEU A 89 -21.04 -16.49 17.96
CA LEU A 89 -21.10 -17.95 18.11
C LEU A 89 -21.51 -18.42 19.51
N SER A 90 -21.23 -17.64 20.57
CA SER A 90 -21.65 -17.99 21.93
C SER A 90 -23.14 -17.73 22.18
N LEU A 91 -23.75 -16.74 21.52
CA LEU A 91 -25.18 -16.43 21.69
C LEU A 91 -26.11 -17.38 20.93
N GLN A 92 -25.61 -18.11 19.91
CA GLN A 92 -26.37 -19.14 19.20
C GLN A 92 -26.36 -20.51 19.90
N ALA A 93 -25.39 -20.77 20.79
CA ALA A 93 -25.30 -22.02 21.52
C ALA A 93 -26.26 -22.11 22.72
N GLU A 94 -26.75 -20.98 23.25
CA GLU A 94 -27.69 -20.95 24.38
C GLU A 94 -29.18 -20.97 23.98
N ASN A 95 -29.50 -20.96 22.68
CA ASN A 95 -30.89 -20.89 22.18
C ASN A 95 -31.29 -21.98 21.18
N SER A 96 -30.57 -23.11 21.14
CA SER A 96 -31.10 -24.32 20.47
C SER A 96 -31.80 -25.23 21.50
N PRO A 97 -33.03 -25.69 21.23
CA PRO A 97 -33.99 -26.23 22.20
C PRO A 97 -33.61 -27.58 22.84
#